data_AF-A0A1V2NSV9-F1
#
_entry.id   AF-A0A1V2NSV9-F1
#
_cell.length_a   1.000
_cell.length_b   1.000
_cell.length_c   1.000
_cell.angle_alpha   90.00
_cell.angle_beta   90.00
_cell.angle_gamma   90.00
#
_symmetry.space_group_name_H-M   'P 1'
#
loop_
_entity.id
_entity.type
_entity.pdbx_description
1 polymer ?
#
loop_
_entity_poly.entity_id
_entity_poly.type
_entity_poly.pdbx_seq_one_letter_code
_entity_poly.pdbx_strand_id
1 'polypeptide(L)'
;MSVTESEPVTVGITVPSIAPQDLLERVTAMADDLAAAGISVELDVIRTCRSCGCTDDSACFLGCTWVSETEDLCSSCAPASSTPAADHG
;
A
#
# COMPACT_ATOMS: atom_id res chain seq x y z
N MET A 1 -31.83 33.14 -3.93
CA MET A 1 -31.43 31.84 -4.50
C MET A 1 -30.22 31.42 -3.71
N SER A 2 -30.40 30.65 -2.64
CA SER A 2 -29.29 30.25 -1.79
C SER A 2 -28.61 29.07 -2.47
N VAL A 3 -27.46 29.32 -3.09
CA VAL A 3 -26.59 28.25 -3.58
C VAL A 3 -26.08 27.54 -2.34
N THR A 4 -26.58 26.34 -2.08
CA THR A 4 -25.98 25.46 -1.08
C THR A 4 -24.66 25.01 -1.70
N GLU A 5 -23.57 25.69 -1.33
CA GLU A 5 -22.22 25.29 -1.67
C GLU A 5 -22.03 23.91 -1.04
N SER A 6 -22.21 22.88 -1.86
CA SER A 6 -22.10 21.49 -1.45
C SER A 6 -20.61 21.23 -1.30
N GLU A 7 -20.18 20.85 -0.09
CA GLU A 7 -18.79 20.48 0.15
C GLU A 7 -18.35 19.46 -0.91
N PRO A 8 -17.14 19.62 -1.50
CA PRO A 8 -16.68 18.72 -2.54
C PRO A 8 -16.67 17.30 -1.99
N VAL A 9 -17.23 16.36 -2.74
CA VAL A 9 -17.19 14.95 -2.35
C VAL A 9 -15.76 14.46 -2.49
N THR A 10 -15.19 13.92 -1.42
CA THR A 10 -13.83 13.35 -1.43
C THR A 10 -13.87 11.83 -1.37
N VAL A 11 -13.09 11.18 -2.24
CA VAL A 11 -12.92 9.73 -2.30
C VAL A 11 -11.46 9.39 -2.00
N GLY A 12 -11.22 8.70 -0.89
CA GLY A 12 -9.91 8.13 -0.59
C GLY A 12 -9.72 6.79 -1.28
N ILE A 13 -8.59 6.60 -1.95
CA ILE A 13 -8.18 5.35 -2.58
C ILE A 13 -6.83 4.93 -1.99
N THR A 14 -6.78 3.75 -1.40
CA THR A 14 -5.55 3.17 -0.86
C THR A 14 -5.01 2.11 -1.82
N VAL A 15 -3.73 2.23 -2.18
CA VAL A 15 -3.06 1.32 -3.12
C VAL A 15 -1.79 0.75 -2.48
N PRO A 16 -1.51 -0.56 -2.61
CA PRO A 16 -0.29 -1.14 -2.07
C PRO A 16 0.95 -0.64 -2.84
N SER A 17 2.09 -0.47 -2.14
CA SER A 17 3.37 -0.05 -2.72
C SER A 17 3.88 -0.94 -3.85
N ILE A 18 3.43 -2.20 -3.86
CA ILE A 18 3.76 -3.20 -4.88
C ILE A 18 2.85 -3.16 -6.12
N ALA A 19 1.88 -2.23 -6.18
CA ALA A 19 0.97 -2.15 -7.31
C ALA A 19 1.74 -1.87 -8.61
N PRO A 20 1.37 -2.56 -9.71
CA PRO A 20 2.00 -2.31 -11.01
C PRO A 20 1.70 -0.88 -11.49
N GLN A 21 2.64 -0.28 -12.24
CA GLN A 21 2.50 1.09 -12.73
C GLN A 21 1.23 1.29 -13.58
N ASP A 22 0.86 0.30 -14.40
CA ASP A 22 -0.39 0.33 -15.19
C ASP A 22 -1.64 0.55 -14.33
N LEU A 23 -1.68 -0.03 -13.12
CA LEU A 23 -2.79 0.17 -12.20
C LEU A 23 -2.83 1.61 -11.69
N LEU A 24 -1.68 2.19 -11.34
CA LEU A 24 -1.57 3.57 -10.87
C LEU A 24 -1.97 4.57 -11.98
N GLU A 25 -1.53 4.33 -13.21
CA GLU A 25 -1.92 5.13 -14.37
C GLU A 25 -3.43 5.09 -14.58
N ARG A 26 -4.04 3.90 -14.46
CA ARG A 26 -5.49 3.75 -14.60
C ARG A 26 -6.27 4.41 -13.47
N VAL A 27 -5.80 4.30 -12.23
CA VAL A 27 -6.42 4.99 -11.07
C VAL A 27 -6.30 6.50 -11.22
N THR A 28 -5.18 7.00 -11.75
CA THR A 28 -4.98 8.43 -12.04
C THR A 28 -5.97 8.91 -13.09
N ALA A 29 -6.11 8.19 -14.20
CA ALA A 29 -7.10 8.52 -15.24
C ALA A 29 -8.54 8.54 -14.69
N MET A 30 -8.90 7.61 -13.81
CA MET A 30 -10.19 7.63 -13.12
C MET A 30 -10.36 8.86 -12.21
N ALA A 31 -9.28 9.32 -11.56
CA ALA A 31 -9.31 10.51 -10.72
C ALA A 31 -9.55 11.78 -11.55
N ASP A 32 -8.95 11.89 -12.73
CA ASP A 32 -9.20 13.01 -13.67
C ASP A 32 -10.66 13.04 -14.12
N ASP A 33 -11.24 11.89 -14.44
CA ASP A 33 -12.66 11.78 -14.83
C ASP A 33 -13.60 12.21 -13.69
N LEU A 34 -13.29 11.81 -12.45
CA LEU A 34 -14.06 12.18 -11.26
C LEU A 34 -13.90 13.67 -10.90
N ALA A 35 -12.72 14.24 -11.10
CA ALA A 35 -12.46 15.65 -10.89
C ALA A 35 -13.34 16.52 -11.82
N ALA A 36 -13.55 16.09 -13.07
CA ALA A 36 -14.48 16.75 -13.99
C ALA A 36 -15.95 16.73 -13.50
N ALA A 37 -16.31 15.78 -12.65
CA ALA A 37 -17.62 15.70 -12.00
C ALA A 37 -17.69 16.43 -10.64
N GLY A 38 -16.62 17.13 -10.23
CA GLY A 38 -16.56 17.85 -8.95
C GLY A 38 -16.26 16.96 -7.74
N ILE A 39 -15.68 15.77 -7.97
CA ILE A 39 -15.28 14.82 -6.93
C ILE A 39 -13.76 14.87 -6.78
N SER A 40 -13.27 15.09 -5.57
CA SER A 40 -11.84 15.06 -5.27
C SER A 40 -11.40 13.62 -4.94
N VAL A 41 -10.25 13.19 -5.44
CA VAL A 41 -9.69 11.86 -5.18
C VAL A 41 -8.35 12.01 -4.47
N GLU A 42 -8.20 11.34 -3.34
CA GLU A 42 -6.96 11.29 -2.56
C GLU A 42 -6.36 9.88 -2.67
N LEU A 43 -5.18 9.79 -3.27
CA LEU A 43 -4.46 8.53 -3.46
C LEU A 43 -3.42 8.35 -2.36
N ASP A 44 -3.57 7.31 -1.55
CA ASP A 44 -2.61 6.93 -0.51
C ASP A 44 -1.89 5.63 -0.89
N VAL A 45 -0.56 5.66 -0.86
CA VAL A 45 0.26 4.48 -1.17
C VAL A 45 0.76 3.89 0.13
N ILE A 46 0.25 2.72 0.47
CA ILE A 46 0.60 2.05 1.73
C ILE A 46 1.70 1.02 1.53
N ARG A 47 2.60 0.96 2.50
CA ARG A 47 3.62 -0.07 2.55
C ARG A 47 2.98 -1.44 2.69
N THR A 48 3.35 -2.36 1.80
CA THR A 48 2.74 -3.69 1.73
C THR A 48 3.83 -4.75 1.57
N CYS A 49 3.77 -5.82 2.36
CA CYS A 49 4.74 -6.91 2.21
C CYS A 49 4.59 -7.54 0.83
N ARG A 50 5.67 -7.52 0.03
CA ARG A 50 5.69 -8.05 -1.33
C ARG A 50 5.42 -9.55 -1.45
N SER A 51 5.45 -10.29 -0.34
CA SER A 51 5.25 -11.74 -0.33
C SER A 51 3.88 -12.18 0.15
N CYS A 52 3.33 -11.55 1.20
CA CYS A 52 2.05 -11.97 1.80
C CYS A 52 0.97 -10.89 1.79
N GLY A 53 1.31 -9.65 1.44
CA GLY A 53 0.34 -8.55 1.37
C GLY A 53 -0.01 -7.90 2.71
N CYS A 54 0.63 -8.26 3.83
CA CYS A 54 0.37 -7.58 5.10
C CYS A 54 0.78 -6.10 5.04
N THR A 55 0.12 -5.27 5.85
CA THR A 55 0.33 -3.83 5.96
C THR A 55 0.57 -3.45 7.42
N ASP A 56 0.85 -2.17 7.70
CA ASP A 56 0.96 -1.66 9.07
C ASP A 56 -0.32 -1.88 9.89
N ASP A 57 -1.48 -1.69 9.27
CA ASP A 57 -2.79 -1.87 9.93
C ASP A 57 -3.33 -3.31 9.90
N SER A 58 -2.77 -4.15 9.02
CA SER A 58 -3.23 -5.54 8.82
C SER A 58 -2.04 -6.50 8.77
N ALA A 59 -1.53 -6.83 9.96
CA ALA A 59 -0.47 -7.81 10.13
C ALA A 59 -0.91 -9.25 9.76
N CYS A 60 0.08 -10.15 9.58
CA CYS A 60 -0.16 -11.58 9.42
C CYS A 60 -0.96 -12.17 10.59
N PHE A 61 -1.57 -13.35 10.40
CA PHE A 61 -2.43 -14.02 11.40
C PHE A 61 -1.80 -14.17 12.80
N LEU A 62 -0.49 -14.42 12.89
CA LEU A 62 0.25 -14.52 14.16
C LEU A 62 0.94 -13.21 14.59
N GLY A 63 0.65 -12.12 13.89
CA GLY A 63 1.44 -10.90 13.94
C GLY A 63 2.74 -11.00 13.14
N CYS A 64 3.18 -9.89 12.60
CA CYS A 64 4.49 -9.74 11.96
C CYS A 64 4.97 -8.30 12.14
N THR A 65 6.25 -8.08 11.86
CA THR A 65 6.88 -6.75 11.88
C THR A 65 7.63 -6.54 10.58
N TRP A 66 7.89 -5.30 10.18
CA TRP A 66 8.80 -5.02 9.05
C TRP A 66 10.23 -5.46 9.40
N VAL A 67 10.93 -6.06 8.42
CA VAL A 67 12.31 -6.55 8.63
C VAL A 67 13.34 -5.42 8.64
N SER A 68 13.08 -4.39 7.85
CA SER A 68 13.91 -3.18 7.72
C SER A 68 13.01 -2.01 7.34
N GLU A 69 13.54 -0.78 7.31
CA GLU A 69 12.77 0.38 6.86
C GLU A 69 12.70 0.50 5.33
N THR A 70 13.61 -0.16 4.62
CA THR A 70 13.78 -0.01 3.16
C THR A 70 13.28 -1.21 2.36
N GLU A 71 13.08 -2.38 2.96
CA GLU A 71 12.59 -3.56 2.26
C GLU A 71 11.12 -3.81 2.54
N ASP A 72 10.31 -3.96 1.50
CA ASP A 72 8.90 -4.30 1.61
C ASP A 72 8.68 -5.79 1.95
N LEU A 73 9.20 -6.21 3.11
CA LEU A 73 9.16 -7.58 3.59
C LEU A 73 8.87 -7.61 5.10
N CYS A 74 7.97 -8.50 5.53
CA CYS A 74 7.67 -8.72 6.94
C CYS A 74 8.48 -9.88 7.51
N SER A 75 8.60 -9.95 8.83
CA SER A 75 9.37 -10.96 9.56
C SER A 75 8.90 -12.38 9.33
N SER A 76 7.62 -12.59 8.99
CA SER A 76 7.10 -13.92 8.60
C SER A 76 7.54 -14.36 7.21
N CYS A 77 7.87 -13.42 6.33
CA CYS A 77 8.30 -13.67 4.95
C CYS A 77 9.79 -13.46 4.73
N ALA A 78 10.50 -12.97 5.76
CA ALA A 78 11.94 -12.84 5.73
C ALA A 78 12.58 -14.19 5.45
N PRO A 79 13.55 -14.29 4.53
CA PRO A 79 14.37 -15.49 4.45
C PRO A 79 15.03 -15.69 5.81
N ALA A 80 14.88 -16.88 6.40
CA ALA A 80 15.64 -17.24 7.58
C ALA A 80 17.11 -17.00 7.26
N SER A 81 17.74 -16.07 7.97
CA SER A 81 19.16 -15.79 7.83
C SER A 81 19.93 -17.07 8.14
N SER A 82 20.26 -17.83 7.10
CA SER A 82 21.09 -19.01 7.21
C SER A 82 22.53 -18.56 7.48
N THR A 83 22.98 -18.63 8.74
CA THR A 83 24.41 -18.54 9.10
C THR A 83 24.70 -19.29 10.42
N PRO A 84 25.81 -20.06 10.55
CA PRO A 84 26.54 -20.86 9.56
C PRO A 84 26.59 -22.36 9.98
N ALA A 85 26.79 -23.29 9.04
CA ALA A 85 27.24 -24.63 9.41
C ALA A 85 28.68 -24.51 9.95
N ALA A 86 28.85 -24.68 11.25
CA ALA A 86 30.15 -24.93 11.86
C ALA A 86 30.69 -26.24 11.29
N ASP A 87 31.63 -26.14 10.36
CA ASP A 87 32.49 -27.23 9.94
C ASP A 87 33.52 -27.46 11.06
N HIS A 88 33.29 -28.50 11.86
CA HIS A 88 34.30 -29.11 12.73
C HIS A 88 34.76 -30.40 12.06
N GLY A 89 35.84 -30.32 11.28
CA GLY A 89 36.54 -31.46 10.67
C GLY A 89 38.05 -31.27 10.71
#